data_AF-A0A7Y3XC95-F1
#
_entry.id   AF-A0A7Y3XC95-F1
#
_cell.length_a   1.000
_cell.length_b   1.000
_cell.length_c   1.000
_cell.angle_alpha   90.00
_cell.angle_beta   90.00
_cell.angle_gamma   90.00
#
_symmetry.space_group_name_H-M   'P 1'
#
loop_
_entity.id
_entity.type
_entity.pdbx_description
1 polymer ?
#
loop_
_entity_poly.entity_id
_entity_poly.type
_entity_poly.pdbx_seq_one_letter_code
_entity_poly.pdbx_strand_id
1 'polypeptide(L)'
;MPDEETKEIKGFFLESMQETQNELSEYEIELFETLKEMVKDKGKETLTVTDIAERLKSDYATMEEKEKKRFHIWVGKILKQLSLYDKSAGRKDGKRAYEFSYDRIENIYQRYKINNNTMTIDDHCSSSAMVSHKSMPDNDPDHATIEMADLAEDTGIPEKEIEI
;
A
#
# COMPACT_ATOMS: atom_id res chain seq x y z
N MET A 1 29.74 4.19 -2.62
CA MET A 1 28.70 5.19 -2.93
C MET A 1 27.38 4.52 -2.58
N PRO A 2 26.41 5.20 -1.92
CA PRO A 2 25.12 4.57 -1.66
C PRO A 2 24.43 4.33 -3.00
N ASP A 3 24.09 3.07 -3.25
CA ASP A 3 23.66 2.54 -4.55
C ASP A 3 22.44 3.28 -5.08
N GLU A 4 22.43 3.54 -6.39
CA GLU A 4 21.40 4.29 -7.13
C GLU A 4 19.96 3.83 -6.77
N GLU A 5 19.78 2.54 -6.49
CA GLU A 5 18.53 1.95 -5.99
C GLU A 5 18.00 2.61 -4.71
N THR A 6 18.87 2.97 -3.76
CA THR A 6 18.44 3.63 -2.52
C THR A 6 17.97 5.06 -2.74
N LYS A 7 18.39 5.72 -3.83
CA LYS A 7 17.87 7.04 -4.20
C LYS A 7 16.52 6.93 -4.91
N GLU A 8 16.35 5.92 -5.77
CA GLU A 8 15.09 5.65 -6.46
C GLU A 8 13.99 5.20 -5.49
N ILE A 9 14.29 4.31 -4.55
CA ILE A 9 13.34 3.87 -3.53
C ILE A 9 12.94 5.04 -2.60
N LYS A 10 13.89 5.89 -2.21
CA LYS A 10 13.58 7.11 -1.44
C LYS A 10 12.76 8.11 -2.25
N GLY A 11 13.00 8.22 -3.56
CA GLY A 11 12.20 9.04 -4.47
C GLY A 11 10.76 8.55 -4.55
N PHE A 12 10.56 7.25 -4.79
CA PHE A 12 9.23 6.63 -4.80
C PHE A 12 8.51 6.76 -3.46
N PHE A 13 9.23 6.59 -2.35
CA PHE A 13 8.67 6.75 -1.01
C PHE A 13 8.29 8.21 -0.72
N LEU A 14 9.13 9.17 -1.10
CA LEU A 14 8.83 10.61 -0.93
C LEU A 14 7.68 11.07 -1.83
N GLU A 15 7.57 10.57 -3.06
CA GLU A 15 6.44 10.81 -3.96
C GLU A 15 5.15 10.20 -3.37
N SER A 16 5.25 8.98 -2.81
CA SER A 16 4.16 8.34 -2.06
C SER A 16 3.78 9.14 -0.80
N MET A 17 4.74 9.74 -0.10
CA MET A 17 4.51 10.59 1.08
C MET A 17 3.91 11.96 0.72
N GLN A 18 4.28 12.53 -0.42
CA GLN A 18 3.75 13.81 -0.90
C GLN A 18 2.31 13.66 -1.42
N GLU A 19 1.92 12.48 -1.89
CA GLU A 19 0.51 12.10 -2.13
C GLU A 19 -0.30 11.95 -0.83
N THR A 20 0.34 11.88 0.35
CA THR A 20 -0.33 11.59 1.63
C THR A 20 -0.97 12.81 2.32
N GLN A 21 -0.97 13.99 1.70
CA GLN A 21 -1.64 15.20 2.21
C GLN A 21 -2.91 15.62 1.44
N ASN A 22 -3.45 14.79 0.54
CA ASN A 22 -4.73 15.11 -0.07
C ASN A 22 -5.89 14.63 0.82
N GLU A 23 -6.55 15.60 1.44
CA GLU A 23 -7.90 15.42 1.97
C GLU A 23 -8.82 14.90 0.86
N LEU A 24 -9.68 13.94 1.19
CA LEU A 24 -10.72 13.50 0.27
C LEU A 24 -11.69 14.67 0.04
N SER A 25 -12.01 14.95 -1.22
CA SER A 25 -13.13 15.83 -1.54
C SER A 25 -14.44 15.24 -1.03
N GLU A 26 -15.44 16.10 -0.77
CA GLU A 26 -16.78 15.67 -0.34
C GLU A 26 -17.36 14.58 -1.23
N TYR A 27 -17.11 14.68 -2.54
CA TYR A 27 -17.64 13.74 -3.51
C TYR A 27 -16.88 12.41 -3.56
N GLU A 28 -15.59 12.42 -3.22
CA GLU A 28 -14.84 11.17 -2.98
C GLU A 28 -15.31 10.49 -1.70
N ILE A 29 -15.66 11.25 -0.65
CA ILE A 29 -16.26 10.70 0.57
C ILE A 29 -17.60 10.03 0.25
N GLU A 30 -18.47 10.67 -0.54
CA GLU A 30 -19.75 10.09 -0.97
C GLU A 30 -19.56 8.78 -1.75
N LEU A 31 -18.51 8.70 -2.59
CA LEU A 31 -18.15 7.46 -3.28
C LEU A 31 -17.74 6.35 -2.28
N PHE A 32 -16.94 6.66 -1.27
CA PHE A 32 -16.59 5.67 -0.22
C PHE A 32 -17.83 5.15 0.50
N GLU A 33 -18.71 6.05 0.93
CA GLU A 33 -19.93 5.68 1.66
C GLU A 33 -20.86 4.84 0.80
N THR A 34 -21.04 5.23 -0.46
CA THR A 34 -21.81 4.47 -1.45
C THR A 34 -21.27 3.04 -1.61
N LEU A 35 -19.96 2.90 -1.82
CA LEU A 35 -19.33 1.58 -1.99
C LEU A 35 -19.45 0.73 -0.72
N LYS A 36 -19.27 1.33 0.46
CA LYS A 36 -19.46 0.63 1.74
C LYS A 36 -20.87 0.10 1.87
N GLU A 37 -21.88 0.91 1.56
CA GLU A 37 -23.28 0.50 1.63
C GLU A 37 -23.58 -0.66 0.68
N MET A 38 -23.11 -0.58 -0.57
CA MET A 38 -23.34 -1.63 -1.57
C MET A 38 -22.78 -2.99 -1.14
N VAL A 39 -21.60 -3.02 -0.52
CA VAL A 39 -20.86 -4.25 -0.16
C VAL A 39 -21.16 -4.75 1.26
N LYS A 40 -21.73 -3.92 2.13
CA LYS A 40 -21.89 -4.15 3.58
C LYS A 40 -22.41 -5.54 3.95
N ASP A 41 -23.49 -5.98 3.31
CA ASP A 41 -24.18 -7.22 3.68
C ASP A 41 -23.66 -8.46 2.94
N LYS A 42 -22.81 -8.27 1.92
CA LYS A 42 -22.33 -9.33 1.02
C LYS A 42 -20.89 -9.75 1.33
N GLY A 43 -20.14 -8.92 2.05
CA GLY A 43 -18.71 -9.08 2.31
C GLY A 43 -17.84 -8.81 1.09
N LYS A 44 -18.18 -9.42 -0.06
CA LYS A 44 -17.61 -9.14 -1.37
C LYS A 44 -18.70 -8.96 -2.43
N GLU A 45 -18.49 -8.03 -3.35
CA GLU A 45 -19.39 -7.82 -4.48
C GLU A 45 -18.65 -7.48 -5.77
N THR A 46 -19.16 -7.98 -6.90
CA THR A 46 -18.68 -7.59 -8.23
C THR A 46 -19.56 -6.49 -8.81
N LEU A 47 -18.97 -5.30 -8.96
CA LEU A 47 -19.66 -4.10 -9.45
C LEU A 47 -19.01 -3.57 -10.73
N THR A 48 -19.83 -3.00 -11.60
CA THR A 48 -19.35 -2.16 -12.71
C THR A 48 -19.30 -0.69 -12.32
N VAL A 49 -18.59 0.12 -13.10
CA VAL A 49 -18.63 1.59 -12.95
C VAL A 49 -20.04 2.14 -13.14
N THR A 50 -20.89 1.47 -13.94
CA THR A 50 -22.29 1.88 -14.10
C THR A 50 -23.08 1.63 -12.83
N ASP A 51 -22.96 0.45 -12.23
CA ASP A 51 -23.65 0.09 -10.99
C ASP A 51 -23.36 1.11 -9.89
N ILE A 52 -22.08 1.51 -9.78
CA ILE A 52 -21.63 2.52 -8.82
C ILE A 52 -22.17 3.91 -9.16
N ALA A 53 -22.12 4.32 -10.42
CA ALA A 53 -22.60 5.62 -10.87
C ALA A 53 -24.11 5.80 -10.65
N GLU A 54 -24.90 4.74 -10.88
CA GLU A 54 -26.34 4.72 -10.64
C GLU A 54 -26.69 4.86 -9.16
N ARG A 55 -25.86 4.30 -8.27
CA ARG A 55 -26.07 4.41 -6.83
C ARG A 55 -25.58 5.74 -6.28
N LEU A 56 -24.45 6.24 -6.77
CA LEU A 56 -23.80 7.46 -6.31
C LEU A 56 -24.57 8.73 -6.72
N LYS A 57 -25.28 8.71 -7.86
CA LYS A 57 -25.96 9.91 -8.36
C LYS A 57 -27.41 9.63 -8.74
N SER A 58 -28.34 10.23 -7.99
CA SER A 58 -29.78 9.98 -8.12
C SER A 58 -30.38 10.39 -9.47
N ASP A 59 -29.82 11.41 -10.11
CA ASP A 59 -30.24 11.89 -11.45
C ASP A 59 -29.52 11.15 -12.59
N TYR A 60 -28.64 10.19 -12.29
CA TYR A 60 -27.80 9.52 -13.29
C TYR A 60 -28.62 8.97 -14.46
N ALA A 61 -29.78 8.36 -14.20
CA ALA A 61 -30.64 7.79 -15.24
C ALA A 61 -31.05 8.83 -16.30
N THR A 62 -31.33 10.06 -15.87
CA THR A 62 -31.82 11.17 -16.70
C THR A 62 -30.72 12.07 -17.27
N MET A 63 -29.46 11.89 -16.84
CA MET A 63 -28.33 12.67 -17.34
C MET A 63 -28.07 12.46 -18.84
N GLU A 64 -27.53 13.49 -19.49
CA GLU A 64 -27.09 13.39 -20.87
C GLU A 64 -25.93 12.39 -21.03
N GLU A 65 -25.87 11.73 -22.18
CA GLU A 65 -24.87 10.70 -22.47
C GLU A 65 -23.42 11.21 -22.37
N LYS A 66 -23.18 12.47 -22.75
CA LYS A 66 -21.85 13.10 -22.62
C LYS A 66 -21.45 13.26 -21.15
N GLU A 67 -22.40 13.60 -20.29
CA GLU A 67 -22.16 13.77 -18.86
C GLU A 67 -21.96 12.42 -18.18
N LYS A 68 -22.78 11.42 -18.52
CA LYS A 68 -22.60 10.02 -18.07
C LYS A 68 -21.20 9.51 -18.36
N LYS A 69 -20.68 9.75 -19.57
CA LYS A 69 -19.31 9.37 -19.95
C LYS A 69 -18.25 10.05 -19.11
N ARG A 70 -18.35 11.38 -18.91
CA ARG A 70 -17.42 12.12 -18.04
C ARG A 70 -17.46 11.58 -16.62
N PHE A 71 -18.64 11.29 -16.12
CA PHE A 71 -18.84 10.75 -14.78
C PHE A 71 -18.25 9.34 -14.63
N HIS A 72 -18.45 8.46 -15.62
CA HIS A 72 -17.80 7.14 -15.65
C HIS A 72 -16.28 7.21 -15.65
N ILE A 73 -15.71 8.15 -16.42
CA ILE A 73 -14.26 8.37 -16.44
C ILE A 73 -13.79 8.82 -15.06
N TRP A 74 -14.51 9.74 -14.41
CA TRP A 74 -14.19 10.20 -13.07
C TRP A 74 -14.26 9.05 -12.04
N VAL A 75 -15.37 8.31 -11.97
CA VAL A 75 -15.50 7.15 -11.06
C VAL A 75 -14.37 6.15 -11.30
N GLY A 76 -14.13 5.76 -12.55
CA GLY A 76 -13.06 4.82 -12.90
C GLY A 76 -11.66 5.32 -12.52
N LYS A 77 -11.41 6.62 -12.67
CA LYS A 77 -10.15 7.25 -12.24
C LYS A 77 -9.98 7.15 -10.73
N ILE A 78 -10.98 7.55 -9.95
CA ILE A 78 -10.91 7.53 -8.48
C ILE A 78 -10.77 6.11 -7.93
N LEU A 79 -11.54 5.16 -8.46
CA LEU A 79 -11.43 3.73 -8.09
C LEU A 79 -10.00 3.20 -8.26
N LYS A 80 -9.31 3.62 -9.33
CA LYS A 80 -7.93 3.23 -9.60
C LYS A 80 -6.95 3.99 -8.71
N GLN A 81 -7.08 5.31 -8.63
CA GLN A 81 -6.17 6.18 -7.87
C GLN A 81 -6.14 5.80 -6.39
N LEU A 82 -7.33 5.57 -5.80
CA LEU A 82 -7.47 5.19 -4.40
C LEU A 82 -7.38 3.67 -4.17
N SER A 83 -7.16 2.88 -5.23
CA SER A 83 -7.02 1.42 -5.17
C SER A 83 -8.18 0.71 -4.45
N LEU A 84 -9.43 1.12 -4.74
CA LEU A 84 -10.65 0.73 -3.99
C LEU A 84 -11.18 -0.68 -4.27
N TYR A 85 -10.70 -1.35 -5.32
CA TYR A 85 -11.12 -2.70 -5.67
C TYR A 85 -10.01 -3.73 -5.40
N ASP A 86 -10.40 -4.97 -5.13
CA ASP A 86 -9.49 -6.09 -4.87
C ASP A 86 -8.78 -6.55 -6.14
N LYS A 87 -9.56 -6.81 -7.19
CA LYS A 87 -9.07 -7.29 -8.49
C LYS A 87 -10.08 -7.01 -9.60
N SER A 88 -9.62 -7.11 -10.85
CA SER A 88 -10.53 -7.15 -12.00
C SER A 88 -11.31 -8.47 -11.99
N ALA A 89 -12.62 -8.40 -12.20
CA ALA A 89 -13.54 -9.54 -12.27
C ALA A 89 -14.00 -9.82 -13.71
N GLY A 90 -13.28 -9.32 -14.72
CA GLY A 90 -13.63 -9.49 -16.13
C GLY A 90 -14.71 -8.51 -16.59
N ARG A 91 -15.78 -9.04 -17.18
CA ARG A 91 -16.90 -8.24 -17.70
C ARG A 91 -18.25 -8.71 -17.16
N LYS A 92 -19.11 -7.75 -16.81
CA LYS A 92 -20.52 -7.91 -16.44
C LYS A 92 -21.35 -7.03 -17.38
N ASP A 93 -22.33 -7.63 -18.06
CA ASP A 93 -23.17 -6.95 -19.07
C ASP A 93 -22.38 -6.20 -20.15
N GLY A 94 -21.28 -6.80 -20.60
CA GLY A 94 -20.36 -6.22 -21.60
C GLY A 94 -19.44 -5.10 -21.06
N LYS A 95 -19.62 -4.66 -19.81
CA LYS A 95 -18.82 -3.62 -19.16
C LYS A 95 -17.78 -4.23 -18.24
N ARG A 96 -16.66 -3.53 -18.03
CA ARG A 96 -15.61 -3.98 -17.09
C ARG A 96 -16.16 -4.01 -15.67
N ALA A 97 -15.85 -5.09 -14.95
CA ALA A 97 -16.28 -5.30 -13.57
C ALA A 97 -15.08 -5.53 -12.65
N TYR A 98 -15.26 -5.19 -11.39
CA TYR A 98 -14.23 -5.29 -10.35
C TYR A 98 -14.83 -5.91 -9.09
N GLU A 99 -14.03 -6.71 -8.39
CA GLU A 99 -14.39 -7.26 -7.09
C GLU A 99 -14.06 -6.24 -6.00
N PHE A 100 -15.01 -5.97 -5.12
CA PHE A 100 -14.88 -5.07 -3.98
C PHE A 100 -15.11 -5.85 -2.69
N SER A 101 -14.38 -5.50 -1.63
CA SER A 101 -14.60 -6.00 -0.28
C SER A 101 -14.80 -4.85 0.69
N TYR A 102 -15.69 -5.04 1.67
CA TYR A 102 -15.97 -4.04 2.69
C TYR A 102 -14.69 -3.67 3.45
N ASP A 103 -13.91 -4.67 3.86
CA ASP A 103 -12.68 -4.47 4.64
C ASP A 103 -11.67 -3.60 3.89
N ARG A 104 -11.49 -3.80 2.58
CA ARG A 104 -10.58 -2.99 1.79
C ARG A 104 -11.03 -1.53 1.74
N ILE A 105 -12.30 -1.30 1.43
CA ILE A 105 -12.86 0.04 1.33
C ILE A 105 -12.74 0.75 2.68
N GLU A 106 -13.10 0.07 3.78
CA GLU A 106 -13.00 0.61 5.13
C GLU A 106 -11.56 0.94 5.53
N ASN A 107 -10.63 0.00 5.30
CA ASN A 107 -9.22 0.20 5.62
C ASN A 107 -8.61 1.38 4.87
N ILE A 108 -9.00 1.60 3.61
CA ILE A 108 -8.53 2.76 2.84
C ILE A 108 -9.17 4.04 3.38
N TYR A 109 -10.48 4.04 3.62
CA TYR A 109 -11.21 5.21 4.11
C TYR A 109 -10.69 5.71 5.47
N GLN A 110 -10.35 4.79 6.37
CA GLN A 110 -9.80 5.13 7.69
C GLN A 110 -8.44 5.83 7.61
N ARG A 111 -7.60 5.54 6.60
CA ARG A 111 -6.31 6.24 6.42
C ARG A 111 -6.50 7.75 6.21
N TYR A 112 -7.56 8.13 5.50
CA TYR A 112 -7.90 9.54 5.29
C TYR A 112 -8.51 10.19 6.53
N LYS A 113 -9.27 9.44 7.34
CA LYS A 113 -9.83 9.98 8.60
C LYS A 113 -8.78 10.23 9.68
N ILE A 114 -7.81 9.33 9.82
CA ILE A 114 -6.75 9.46 10.82
C ILE A 114 -5.89 10.70 10.48
N ASN A 115 -5.54 10.89 9.22
CA ASN A 115 -4.75 12.03 8.76
C ASN A 115 -5.44 13.38 9.03
N ASN A 116 -6.78 13.43 8.99
CA ASN A 116 -7.55 14.66 9.27
C ASN A 116 -7.66 14.98 10.77
N ASN A 117 -7.47 13.99 11.66
CA ASN A 117 -7.68 14.17 13.11
C ASN A 117 -6.38 14.36 13.91
N THR A 118 -5.21 14.16 13.30
CA THR A 118 -3.89 14.29 13.95
C THR A 118 -3.25 15.68 13.85
N MET A 119 -3.98 16.69 13.39
CA MET A 119 -3.51 18.08 13.38
C MET A 119 -3.90 18.85 14.65
N THR A 120 -3.78 18.21 15.81
CA THR A 120 -3.56 18.88 17.10
C THR A 120 -2.23 18.40 17.63
N ILE A 121 -1.15 19.03 17.17
CA ILE A 121 0.16 18.89 17.78
C ILE A 121 0.08 19.62 19.11
N ASP A 122 -0.16 18.89 20.20
CA ASP A 122 0.18 19.38 21.52
C ASP A 122 1.71 19.45 21.58
N ASP A 123 2.24 20.67 21.51
CA ASP A 123 3.64 21.04 21.67
C ASP A 123 4.17 20.72 23.09
N HIS A 124 4.35 19.44 23.39
CA HIS A 124 5.13 19.00 24.54
C HIS A 124 6.27 18.08 24.12
N CYS A 125 7.14 18.59 23.25
CA CYS A 125 8.51 18.13 23.17
C CYS A 125 9.31 18.74 24.36
N SER A 126 9.10 18.20 25.57
CA SER A 126 10.06 18.37 26.66
C SER A 126 11.21 17.37 26.47
N SER A 127 12.11 17.67 25.54
CA SER A 127 13.42 17.02 25.52
C SER A 127 14.36 17.78 26.47
N SER A 128 14.40 17.33 27.72
CA SER A 128 15.41 17.75 28.69
C SER A 128 16.08 16.52 29.26
N ALA A 129 17.25 16.19 28.72
CA ALA A 129 18.30 15.46 29.44
C ALA A 129 19.63 15.65 28.69
N MET A 130 20.38 16.68 29.08
CA MET A 130 21.82 16.77 28.85
C MET A 130 22.56 15.93 29.91
N VAL A 131 23.40 14.97 29.51
CA VAL A 131 24.55 14.46 30.29
C VAL A 131 25.59 13.93 29.27
N SER A 132 26.60 14.72 28.89
CA SER A 132 27.95 14.84 29.50
C SER A 132 28.96 13.79 29.02
N HIS A 133 29.98 14.26 28.28
CA HIS A 133 31.14 13.50 27.77
C HIS A 133 32.10 13.08 28.89
N LYS A 134 32.71 11.87 28.83
CA LYS A 134 34.17 11.69 28.96
C LYS A 134 34.70 10.27 28.65
N SER A 135 35.66 10.25 27.70
CA SER A 135 36.93 9.49 27.60
C SER A 135 37.03 7.96 27.45
N MET A 136 37.80 7.58 26.42
CA MET A 136 38.44 6.28 26.13
C MET A 136 39.48 5.86 27.19
N PRO A 137 39.99 4.61 27.10
CA PRO A 137 41.39 4.48 26.64
C PRO A 137 41.64 3.34 25.62
N ASP A 138 42.69 3.56 24.82
CA ASP A 138 43.38 2.62 23.93
C ASP A 138 44.06 1.44 24.67
N ASN A 139 44.13 0.27 24.02
CA ASN A 139 45.33 -0.57 23.84
C ASN A 139 44.98 -1.95 23.21
N ASP A 140 45.42 -2.16 21.96
CA ASP A 140 45.77 -3.46 21.35
C ASP A 140 47.22 -3.83 21.75
N PRO A 141 47.82 -4.98 21.35
CA PRO A 141 47.31 -6.29 20.88
C PRO A 141 47.99 -7.49 21.62
N ASP A 142 47.58 -8.75 21.37
CA ASP A 142 48.56 -9.85 21.16
C ASP A 142 47.95 -11.21 20.78
N HIS A 143 48.69 -11.88 19.90
CA HIS A 143 48.53 -13.23 19.36
C HIS A 143 48.45 -14.34 20.43
N ALA A 144 47.60 -15.36 20.20
CA ALA A 144 47.86 -16.72 20.67
C ALA A 144 47.24 -17.77 19.72
N THR A 145 48.12 -18.37 18.95
CA THR A 145 47.99 -19.57 18.11
C THR A 145 47.58 -20.79 18.93
N ILE A 146 46.63 -21.60 18.47
CA ILE A 146 46.58 -23.05 18.75
C ILE A 146 46.19 -23.78 17.46
N GLU A 147 47.20 -24.28 16.76
CA GLU A 147 47.11 -25.39 15.80
C GLU A 147 47.13 -26.74 16.54
N MET A 148 46.89 -27.81 15.75
CA MET A 148 47.03 -29.26 16.01
C MET A 148 45.69 -29.93 16.41
N ALA A 149 45.16 -30.95 15.73
CA ALA A 149 45.80 -31.91 14.85
C ALA A 149 44.82 -32.56 13.85
N ASP A 150 45.45 -33.01 12.78
CA ASP A 150 45.05 -33.81 11.63
C ASP A 150 44.53 -35.22 11.99
N LEU A 151 43.50 -35.70 11.26
CA LEU A 151 43.29 -37.12 10.95
C LEU A 151 42.19 -37.29 9.88
N ALA A 152 42.64 -37.19 8.63
CA ALA A 152 42.37 -38.01 7.45
C ALA A 152 41.11 -38.92 7.34
N GLU A 153 40.53 -38.82 6.14
CA GLU A 153 39.88 -39.87 5.30
C GLU A 153 38.53 -40.45 5.79
N ASP A 154 37.51 -40.70 4.97
CA ASP A 154 37.53 -41.15 3.58
C ASP A 154 36.22 -40.79 2.84
N THR A 155 36.41 -40.65 1.55
CA THR A 155 35.50 -40.37 0.43
C THR A 155 34.41 -41.42 0.20
N GLY A 156 33.29 -41.01 -0.40
CA GLY A 156 32.23 -41.93 -0.80
C GLY A 156 31.09 -41.32 -1.61
N ILE A 157 31.40 -40.66 -2.74
CA ILE A 157 30.43 -40.50 -3.84
C ILE A 157 30.81 -41.51 -4.93
N PRO A 158 29.83 -42.22 -5.51
CA PRO A 158 29.85 -42.30 -6.96
C PRO A 158 28.49 -41.93 -7.55
N GLU A 159 28.56 -40.99 -8.50
CA GLU A 159 27.59 -40.76 -9.54
C GLU A 159 27.45 -42.03 -10.39
N LYS A 160 26.22 -42.38 -10.79
CA LYS A 160 26.00 -43.13 -12.02
C LYS A 160 24.80 -42.58 -12.77
N GLU A 161 25.13 -42.20 -14.00
CA GLU A 161 24.31 -41.79 -15.12
C GLU A 161 23.21 -42.82 -15.42
N ILE A 162 22.04 -42.34 -15.81
CA ILE A 162 21.03 -43.13 -16.52
C ILE A 162 21.00 -42.58 -17.94
N GLU A 163 21.65 -43.28 -18.85
CA GLU A 163 21.47 -43.11 -20.29
C GLU A 163 20.26 -43.96 -20.74
N ILE A 164 19.50 -43.42 -21.70
CA ILE A 164 18.21 -43.93 -22.20
C ILE A 164 18.42 -45.04 -23.23
#